data_AF-A0A2W2MBX4-F1
#
_entry.id   AF-A0A2W2MBX4-F1
#
_cell.length_a   1.000
_cell.length_b   1.000
_cell.length_c   1.000
_cell.angle_alpha   90.00
_cell.angle_beta   90.00
_cell.angle_gamma   90.00
#
_symmetry.space_group_name_H-M   'P 1'
#
loop_
_entity.id
_entity.type
_entity.pdbx_description
1 polymer ?
#
loop_
_entity_poly.entity_id
_entity_poly.type
_entity_poly.pdbx_seq_one_letter_code
_entity_poly.pdbx_strand_id
1 'polypeptide(L)'
;MPEHKMVTIGGIRVRAEDEARYRARTGESAGTPAGPLTQAHADPRTQEKQDPDTEDALFDPAEHTVLQVISHLAEADEAETARVLDVEAEGEKRKGLLERREEFLAEARQRAAGGSGGGA
;
A
#
# COMPACT_ATOMS: atom_id res chain seq x y z
N MET A 1 -30.58 -8.61 -31.06
CA MET A 1 -29.38 -7.99 -30.44
C MET A 1 -28.91 -6.91 -31.40
N PRO A 2 -28.69 -5.65 -30.96
CA PRO A 2 -28.20 -4.61 -31.87
C PRO A 2 -26.82 -5.02 -32.40
N GLU A 3 -26.70 -5.15 -33.72
CA GLU A 3 -25.43 -5.43 -34.39
C GLU A 3 -24.59 -4.14 -34.38
N HIS A 4 -23.73 -4.00 -33.37
CA HIS A 4 -22.81 -2.87 -33.32
C HIS A 4 -21.74 -3.05 -34.40
N LYS A 5 -21.93 -2.35 -35.52
CA LYS A 5 -20.94 -2.28 -36.61
C LYS A 5 -19.65 -1.63 -36.09
N MET A 6 -18.53 -2.35 -36.18
CA MET A 6 -17.21 -1.85 -35.78
C MET A 6 -16.49 -1.24 -36.98
N VAL A 7 -15.85 -0.09 -36.79
CA VAL A 7 -15.01 0.61 -37.77
C VAL A 7 -13.63 0.82 -37.17
N THR A 8 -12.59 0.88 -38.00
CA THR A 8 -11.20 1.05 -37.53
C THR A 8 -10.72 2.47 -37.81
N ILE A 9 -10.31 3.21 -36.77
CA ILE A 9 -9.79 4.58 -36.85
C ILE A 9 -8.42 4.61 -36.16
N GLY A 10 -7.36 4.96 -36.88
CA GLY A 10 -6.00 5.03 -36.31
C GLY A 10 -5.48 3.71 -35.73
N GLY A 11 -5.94 2.56 -36.25
CA GLY A 11 -5.59 1.22 -35.75
C GLY A 11 -6.47 0.72 -34.60
N ILE A 12 -7.42 1.53 -34.11
CA ILE A 12 -8.31 1.18 -33.00
C ILE A 12 -9.69 0.84 -33.55
N ARG A 13 -10.26 -0.30 -33.12
CA ARG A 13 -11.63 -0.70 -33.47
C ARG A 13 -12.62 0.02 -32.58
N VAL A 14 -13.45 0.87 -33.17
CA VAL A 14 -14.50 1.64 -32.48
C VAL A 14 -15.86 1.29 -33.06
N ARG A 15 -16.94 1.52 -32.31
CA ARG A 15 -18.30 1.37 -32.85
C ARG A 15 -18.60 2.49 -33.84
N ALA A 16 -19.40 2.21 -34.86
CA ALA A 16 -19.79 3.19 -35.87
C ALA A 16 -20.50 4.41 -35.25
N GLU A 17 -21.26 4.21 -34.17
CA GLU A 17 -21.91 5.31 -33.41
C GLU A 17 -20.91 6.27 -32.74
N ASP A 18 -19.70 5.81 -32.42
CA ASP A 18 -18.63 6.59 -31.79
C ASP A 18 -17.60 7.14 -32.80
N GLU A 19 -17.76 6.88 -34.10
CA GLU A 19 -16.81 7.29 -35.14
C GLU A 19 -16.56 8.82 -35.14
N ALA A 20 -17.62 9.62 -35.07
CA ALA A 20 -17.53 11.08 -35.09
C ALA A 20 -16.80 11.62 -33.85
N ARG A 21 -17.10 11.05 -32.67
CA ARG A 21 -16.45 11.39 -31.40
C ARG A 21 -14.97 11.02 -31.44
N TYR A 22 -14.64 9.87 -32.01
CA TYR A 22 -13.27 9.40 -32.09
C TYR A 22 -12.44 10.24 -33.07
N ARG A 23 -12.96 10.53 -34.28
CA ARG A 23 -12.28 11.42 -35.23
C ARG A 23 -12.03 12.81 -34.65
N ALA A 24 -13.01 13.39 -33.95
CA ALA A 24 -12.84 14.69 -33.31
C ALA A 24 -11.69 14.69 -32.27
N ARG A 25 -11.58 13.60 -31.49
CA ARG A 25 -10.48 13.44 -30.52
C ARG A 25 -9.13 13.16 -31.19
N THR A 26 -9.10 12.37 -32.26
CA THR A 26 -7.84 11.99 -32.93
C THR A 26 -7.31 13.04 -33.89
N GLY A 27 -8.15 13.93 -34.42
CA GLY A 27 -7.73 15.02 -35.30
C GLY A 27 -6.80 16.04 -34.66
N GLU A 28 -6.84 16.19 -33.33
CA GLU A 28 -6.08 17.21 -32.60
C GLU A 28 -4.91 16.62 -31.77
N SER A 29 -4.71 15.31 -31.83
CA SER A 29 -3.70 14.60 -31.01
C SER A 29 -2.92 13.55 -31.77
N ALA A 30 -2.78 13.70 -33.10
CA ALA A 30 -1.98 12.82 -33.95
C ALA A 30 -0.45 13.01 -33.78
N GLY A 31 0.04 13.14 -32.54
CA GLY A 31 1.46 13.38 -32.28
C GLY A 31 1.96 13.12 -30.86
N THR A 32 1.11 12.69 -29.91
CA THR A 32 1.60 12.33 -28.58
C THR A 32 1.60 10.80 -28.46
N PRO A 33 2.77 10.13 -28.37
CA PRO A 33 2.79 8.71 -28.04
C PRO A 33 2.06 8.55 -26.72
N ALA A 34 1.08 7.64 -26.68
CA ALA A 34 0.41 7.24 -25.46
C ALA A 34 1.50 6.84 -24.45
N GLY A 35 1.73 7.71 -23.47
CA GLY A 35 2.62 7.43 -22.36
C GLY A 35 2.21 6.13 -21.68
N PRO A 36 3.15 5.43 -21.03
CA PRO A 36 2.88 4.14 -20.43
C PRO A 36 1.63 4.22 -19.53
N LEU A 37 0.65 3.37 -19.85
CA LEU A 37 -0.53 3.19 -19.03
C LEU A 37 -0.08 2.78 -17.63
N THR A 38 -0.53 3.55 -16.63
CA THR A 38 -0.43 3.24 -15.20
C THR A 38 1.00 3.08 -14.65
N GLN A 39 1.67 4.20 -14.38
CA GLN A 39 2.46 4.24 -13.16
C GLN A 39 1.49 4.43 -12.00
N ALA A 40 1.34 3.40 -11.15
CA ALA A 40 0.74 3.58 -9.84
C ALA A 40 1.66 4.50 -9.05
N HIS A 41 1.36 5.79 -9.09
CA HIS A 41 1.98 6.78 -8.22
C HIS A 41 1.38 6.54 -6.83
N ALA A 42 1.99 5.66 -6.03
CA ALA A 42 1.77 5.69 -4.60
C ALA A 42 2.25 7.06 -4.15
N ASP A 43 1.31 7.99 -3.92
CA ASP A 43 1.61 9.35 -3.50
C ASP A 43 2.28 9.27 -2.12
N PRO A 44 3.59 9.58 -1.97
CA PRO A 44 4.26 9.50 -0.67
C PRO A 44 3.96 10.74 0.20
N ARG A 45 3.02 11.61 -0.21
CA ARG A 45 2.86 12.96 0.34
C ARG A 45 1.89 13.10 1.50
N THR A 46 1.38 12.00 2.07
CA THR A 46 0.69 12.04 3.37
C THR A 46 1.58 11.53 4.51
N GLN A 47 2.91 11.73 4.40
CA GLN A 47 3.74 11.85 5.59
C GLN A 47 3.56 13.27 6.13
N GLU A 48 2.44 13.50 6.84
CA GLU A 48 2.35 14.68 7.69
C GLU A 48 3.43 14.56 8.78
N LYS A 49 4.34 15.54 8.75
CA LYS A 49 5.39 15.88 9.73
C LYS A 49 5.45 14.99 10.97
N GLN A 50 6.46 14.13 11.03
CA GLN A 50 6.99 13.62 12.27
C GLN A 50 7.79 14.74 12.96
N ASP A 51 7.33 15.18 14.12
CA ASP A 51 8.14 15.96 15.06
C ASP A 51 9.27 15.05 15.62
N PRO A 52 10.55 15.45 15.55
CA PRO A 52 11.68 14.58 15.90
C PRO A 52 12.04 14.60 17.40
N ASP A 53 11.07 14.73 18.31
CA ASP A 53 11.39 15.01 19.72
C ASP A 53 10.50 14.22 20.71
N THR A 54 10.60 12.90 20.70
CA THR A 54 10.34 12.11 21.91
C THR A 54 11.07 10.76 21.83
N GLU A 55 12.33 10.71 22.23
CA GLU A 55 13.06 9.44 22.42
C GLU A 55 12.50 8.59 23.59
N ASP A 56 11.44 9.05 24.25
CA ASP A 56 10.70 8.37 25.34
C ASP A 56 9.22 8.08 25.00
N ALA A 57 8.74 8.37 23.78
CA ALA A 57 7.35 8.06 23.41
C ALA A 57 7.21 6.58 23.03
N LEU A 58 6.25 5.90 23.68
CA LEU A 58 5.80 4.56 23.33
C LEU A 58 5.30 4.56 21.87
N PHE A 59 5.72 3.56 21.08
CA PHE A 59 5.37 3.45 19.66
C PHE A 59 3.84 3.37 19.43
N ASP A 60 3.26 4.34 18.71
CA ASP A 60 1.83 4.32 18.38
C ASP A 60 1.57 3.70 16.99
N PRO A 61 1.02 2.48 16.89
CA PRO A 61 0.73 1.87 15.60
C PRO A 61 -0.27 2.64 14.73
N ALA A 62 -1.08 3.56 15.30
CA ALA A 62 -2.03 4.37 14.55
C ALA A 62 -1.37 5.51 13.76
N GLU A 63 -0.20 5.97 14.18
CA GLU A 63 0.60 6.99 13.48
C GLU A 63 1.53 6.38 12.42
N HIS A 64 1.56 5.05 12.33
CA HIS A 64 2.45 4.30 11.46
C HIS A 64 1.73 3.44 10.43
N THR A 65 2.34 3.35 9.26
CA THR A 65 1.86 2.44 8.21
C THR A 65 2.01 0.97 8.64
N VAL A 66 1.21 0.08 8.05
CA VAL A 66 1.26 -1.36 8.34
C VAL A 66 2.67 -1.92 8.22
N LEU A 67 3.44 -1.48 7.22
CA LEU A 67 4.81 -1.93 7.01
C LEU A 67 5.75 -1.46 8.12
N GLN A 68 5.64 -0.20 8.55
CA GLN A 68 6.42 0.32 9.68
C GLN A 68 6.08 -0.41 10.98
N VAL A 69 4.80 -0.73 11.21
CA VAL A 69 4.37 -1.51 12.37
C VAL A 69 4.94 -2.93 12.31
N ILE A 70 4.87 -3.61 11.16
CA ILE A 70 5.49 -4.94 11.00
C ILE A 70 7.00 -4.88 11.27
N SER A 71 7.69 -3.88 10.73
CA SER A 71 9.13 -3.68 10.97
C SER A 71 9.43 -3.46 12.45
N HIS A 72 8.62 -2.66 13.14
CA HIS A 72 8.77 -2.45 14.58
C HIS A 72 8.55 -3.74 15.37
N LEU A 73 7.49 -4.51 15.09
CA LEU A 73 7.21 -5.80 15.74
C LEU A 73 8.33 -6.84 15.50
N ALA A 74 9.00 -6.77 14.36
CA ALA A 74 10.14 -7.64 14.03
C ALA A 74 11.39 -7.36 14.88
N GLU A 75 11.46 -6.20 15.55
CA GLU A 75 12.58 -5.82 16.43
C GLU A 75 12.16 -5.76 17.91
N ALA A 76 10.88 -5.44 18.17
CA ALA A 76 10.28 -5.30 19.48
C ALA A 76 10.38 -6.59 20.32
N ASP A 77 10.41 -6.43 21.64
CA ASP A 77 10.33 -7.56 22.57
C ASP A 77 8.88 -8.07 22.71
N GLU A 78 8.69 -9.15 23.49
CA GLU A 78 7.37 -9.76 23.69
C GLU A 78 6.37 -8.78 24.35
N ALA A 79 6.84 -7.96 25.30
CA ALA A 79 5.99 -7.03 26.04
C ALA A 79 5.51 -5.88 25.14
N GLU A 80 6.42 -5.31 24.34
CA GLU A 80 6.15 -4.26 23.38
C GLU A 80 5.28 -4.77 22.24
N THR A 81 5.57 -5.96 21.72
CA THR A 81 4.76 -6.63 20.68
C THR A 81 3.32 -6.82 21.16
N ALA A 82 3.12 -7.29 22.39
CA ALA A 82 1.80 -7.44 22.98
C ALA A 82 1.08 -6.08 23.09
N ARG A 83 1.75 -5.05 23.61
CA ARG A 83 1.17 -3.70 23.74
C ARG A 83 0.73 -3.13 22.39
N VAL A 84 1.61 -3.18 21.39
CA VAL A 84 1.35 -2.64 20.06
C VAL A 84 0.17 -3.38 19.39
N LEU A 85 0.12 -4.70 19.51
CA LEU A 85 -0.98 -5.49 18.95
C LEU A 85 -2.32 -5.26 19.67
N ASP A 86 -2.29 -4.97 20.97
CA ASP A 86 -3.49 -4.61 21.73
C ASP A 86 -4.01 -3.21 21.33
N VAL A 87 -3.12 -2.22 21.22
CA VAL A 87 -3.47 -0.88 20.71
C VAL A 87 -4.03 -0.97 19.29
N GLU A 88 -3.43 -1.80 18.44
CA GLU A 88 -3.92 -2.07 17.08
C GLU A 88 -5.32 -2.70 17.08
N ALA A 89 -5.60 -3.61 18.00
CA ALA A 89 -6.91 -4.25 18.15
C ALA A 89 -7.99 -3.28 18.66
N GLU A 90 -7.60 -2.24 19.40
CA GLU A 90 -8.52 -1.18 19.85
C GLU A 90 -8.74 -0.10 18.78
N GLY A 91 -7.69 0.25 18.02
CA GLY A 91 -7.67 1.29 17.01
C GLY A 91 -8.05 0.83 15.60
N GLU A 92 -7.06 0.80 14.70
CA GLU A 92 -7.22 0.63 13.25
C GLU A 92 -7.71 -0.79 12.86
N LYS A 93 -7.50 -1.79 13.71
CA LYS A 93 -7.98 -3.18 13.57
C LYS A 93 -7.58 -3.82 12.23
N ARG A 94 -6.33 -3.61 11.81
CA ARG A 94 -5.83 -4.16 10.55
C ARG A 94 -5.83 -5.68 10.62
N LYS A 95 -6.75 -6.30 9.86
CA LYS A 95 -6.97 -7.75 9.87
C LYS A 95 -5.69 -8.56 9.69
N GLY A 96 -4.80 -8.13 8.79
CA GLY A 96 -3.54 -8.83 8.54
C GLY A 96 -2.56 -8.86 9.72
N LEU A 97 -2.62 -7.88 10.63
CA LEU A 97 -1.85 -7.88 11.88
C LEU A 97 -2.54 -8.74 12.95
N LEU A 98 -3.86 -8.59 13.09
CA LEU A 98 -4.64 -9.30 14.10
C LEU A 98 -4.70 -10.82 13.85
N GLU A 99 -4.82 -11.25 12.60
CA GLU A 99 -4.78 -12.67 12.21
C GLU A 99 -3.41 -13.31 12.51
N ARG A 100 -2.34 -12.51 12.47
CA ARG A 100 -0.96 -12.93 12.73
C ARG A 100 -0.49 -12.58 14.14
N ARG A 101 -1.39 -12.19 15.04
CA ARG A 101 -1.05 -11.78 16.42
C ARG A 101 -0.24 -12.84 17.15
N GLU A 102 -0.65 -14.10 17.06
CA GLU A 102 0.05 -15.22 17.69
C GLU A 102 1.43 -15.47 17.07
N GLU A 103 1.57 -15.26 15.76
CA GLU A 103 2.83 -15.42 15.04
C GLU A 103 3.86 -14.39 15.51
N PHE A 104 3.47 -13.11 15.58
CA PHE A 104 4.36 -12.04 16.07
C PHE A 104 4.78 -12.24 17.53
N LEU A 105 3.85 -12.65 18.40
CA LEU A 105 4.17 -12.95 19.80
C LEU A 105 5.10 -14.15 19.94
N ALA A 106 4.88 -15.20 19.15
CA ALA A 106 5.75 -16.38 19.13
C ALA A 106 7.15 -16.02 18.63
N GLU A 107 7.27 -15.16 17.62
CA GLU A 107 8.55 -14.71 17.09
C GLU A 107 9.32 -13.84 18.10
N ALA A 108 8.63 -12.88 18.74
CA ALA A 108 9.21 -12.05 19.80
C ALA A 108 9.70 -12.89 20.98
N ARG A 109 8.92 -13.92 21.38
CA ARG A 109 9.31 -14.87 22.43
C ARG A 109 10.49 -15.73 22.03
N GLN A 110 10.55 -16.20 20.78
CA GLN A 110 11.71 -16.94 20.26
C GLN A 110 12.97 -16.07 20.25
N ARG A 111 12.83 -14.78 19.96
CA ARG A 111 13.93 -13.81 20.00
C ARG A 111 14.42 -13.57 21.43
N ALA A 112 13.50 -13.40 22.38
CA ALA A 112 13.82 -13.26 23.80
C ALA A 112 14.49 -14.52 24.37
N ALA A 113 14.05 -15.71 23.94
CA ALA A 113 14.63 -16.99 24.35
C ALA A 113 15.94 -17.33 23.62
N GLY A 114 16.12 -16.84 22.39
CA GLY A 114 17.23 -17.12 21.49
C GLY A 114 18.29 -16.01 21.43
N GLY A 115 18.23 -15.01 22.32
CA GLY A 115 19.11 -13.85 22.40
C GLY A 115 20.56 -14.17 22.81
N SER A 116 21.22 -15.06 22.08
CA SER A 116 22.66 -15.18 21.99
C SER A 116 23.04 -15.65 20.58
N GLY A 117 22.94 -14.76 19.59
CA GLY A 117 23.59 -14.98 18.29
C GLY A 117 22.87 -14.35 17.11
N GLY A 118 23.38 -13.23 16.61
CA GLY A 118 22.92 -12.70 15.33
C GLY A 118 23.37 -11.27 15.00
N GLY A 119 24.54 -10.84 15.48
CA GLY A 119 25.16 -9.58 15.05
C GLY A 119 26.61 -9.83 14.64
N ALA A 120 26.82 -10.05 13.34
CA ALA A 120 28.08 -9.85 12.62
C ALA A 120 27.81 -9.88 11.10
#